data_AF-A0A8S4MZK2-F1
#
_entry.id   AF-A0A8S4MZK2-F1
#
_cell.length_a   1.000
_cell.length_b   1.000
_cell.length_c   1.000
_cell.angle_alpha   90.00
_cell.angle_beta   90.00
_cell.angle_gamma   90.00
#
_symmetry.space_group_name_H-M   'P 1'
#
loop_
_entity.id
_entity.type
_entity.pdbx_description
1 polymer ?
#
loop_
_entity_poly.entity_id
_entity_poly.type
_entity_poly.pdbx_seq_one_letter_code
_entity_poly.pdbx_strand_id
1 'polypeptide(L)'
;MTLSVRTSSVEGESTERITTIDDMKCNYSMVKAADSCSNTTAVGPGKHAIVNDTCDNQMNNNNYKKARTNGISNGHTMLHKRNGFSLTPTQQIDYNRYMKEHPNAKLIGIDGNWYDITNFIPYHPGGDLIEHFIGKDSTPVFKAFHGEDVLKHRKPVGQYIQCSSDPAAEAFANLHLFFINNGFFKTSLSWYLKKVMVTVLLFGLTWYLVTCHTQWYMHFLASFTIAAFWQQCGFFMHDFMHNQGFHNRKIDRWLGLFFGTTCLGVNGHWWRDEHYVHHALTNTVDYGQQFFDPQMREPIWAQNEKLFPFYSSNIEELCIRIQHITFIPICVIVGR
;
A
#
# COMPACT_ATOMS: atom_id res chain seq x y z
N MET A 1 4.04 -43.45 -15.03
CA MET A 1 2.65 -43.38 -15.51
C MET A 1 2.20 -41.96 -15.31
N THR A 2 2.22 -41.19 -16.40
CA THR A 2 2.14 -39.73 -16.43
C THR A 2 0.67 -39.33 -16.35
N LEU A 3 0.26 -38.65 -15.29
CA LEU A 3 -1.11 -38.15 -15.13
C LEU A 3 -1.23 -36.79 -15.83
N SER A 4 -1.87 -36.84 -16.99
CA SER A 4 -2.28 -35.73 -17.84
C SER A 4 -3.28 -34.84 -17.11
N VAL A 5 -2.98 -33.54 -17.00
CA VAL A 5 -3.95 -32.51 -16.68
C VAL A 5 -4.49 -31.97 -18.01
N ARG A 6 -5.79 -32.17 -18.24
CA ARG A 6 -6.53 -31.62 -19.38
C ARG A 6 -6.51 -30.09 -19.31
N THR A 7 -5.94 -29.47 -20.34
CA THR A 7 -6.15 -28.07 -20.69
C THR A 7 -7.57 -27.91 -21.24
N SER A 8 -8.45 -27.24 -20.52
CA SER A 8 -9.69 -26.70 -21.09
C SER A 8 -9.36 -25.38 -21.77
N SER A 9 -9.37 -25.40 -23.10
CA SER A 9 -9.39 -24.24 -23.97
C SER A 9 -10.59 -23.36 -23.65
N VAL A 10 -10.35 -22.15 -23.16
CA VAL A 10 -11.31 -21.04 -23.25
C VAL A 10 -10.88 -20.23 -24.45
N GLU A 11 -11.39 -20.60 -25.63
CA GLU A 11 -11.51 -19.68 -26.75
C GLU A 11 -12.58 -18.65 -26.40
N GLY A 12 -12.23 -17.37 -26.52
CA GLY A 12 -13.15 -16.25 -26.32
C GLY A 12 -12.54 -15.05 -25.61
N GLU A 13 -11.28 -14.70 -25.90
CA GLU A 13 -10.72 -13.43 -25.46
C GLU A 13 -11.17 -12.34 -26.43
N SER A 14 -12.34 -11.75 -26.15
CA SER A 14 -12.69 -10.46 -26.72
C SER A 14 -11.71 -9.43 -26.15
N THR A 15 -10.70 -9.08 -26.93
CA THR A 15 -9.94 -7.83 -26.77
C THR A 15 -10.94 -6.68 -26.75
N GLU A 16 -11.38 -6.26 -25.57
CA GLU A 16 -12.15 -5.04 -25.42
C GLU A 16 -11.25 -3.87 -25.85
N ARG A 17 -11.63 -3.29 -26.99
CA ARG A 17 -11.11 -2.02 -27.48
C ARG A 17 -11.24 -0.96 -26.39
N ILE A 18 -10.12 -0.51 -25.84
CA ILE A 18 -10.06 0.80 -25.18
C ILE A 18 -9.99 1.85 -26.30
N THR A 19 -11.12 2.16 -26.93
CA THR A 19 -11.22 3.19 -27.99
C THR A 19 -12.17 4.34 -27.63
N THR A 20 -12.58 4.48 -26.37
CA THR A 20 -13.51 5.54 -25.94
C THR A 20 -12.92 6.39 -24.82
N ILE A 21 -13.00 7.71 -25.03
CA ILE A 21 -12.24 8.83 -24.47
C ILE A 21 -12.81 9.36 -23.14
N ASP A 22 -13.80 8.72 -22.53
CA ASP A 22 -14.64 9.35 -21.50
C ASP A 22 -14.18 9.22 -20.04
N ASP A 23 -13.04 8.58 -19.74
CA ASP A 23 -12.57 8.39 -18.35
C ASP A 23 -11.08 8.69 -18.14
N MET A 24 -10.57 9.80 -18.69
CA MET A 24 -9.28 10.33 -18.23
C MET A 24 -9.47 11.04 -16.90
N LYS A 25 -9.08 10.38 -15.81
CA LYS A 25 -9.18 10.91 -14.45
C LYS A 25 -7.78 11.19 -13.91
N CYS A 26 -7.56 12.40 -13.37
CA CYS A 26 -6.59 12.59 -12.29
C CYS A 26 -7.11 11.83 -11.05
N ASN A 27 -7.03 10.50 -11.07
CA ASN A 27 -7.52 9.64 -10.02
C ASN A 27 -6.38 9.32 -9.05
N TYR A 28 -6.24 10.16 -8.03
CA TYR A 28 -5.80 9.69 -6.72
C TYR A 28 -6.98 9.87 -5.78
N SER A 29 -7.81 8.84 -5.60
CA SER A 29 -8.66 8.78 -4.42
C SER A 29 -7.85 8.12 -3.31
N MET A 30 -6.97 8.89 -2.67
CA MET A 30 -6.40 8.46 -1.40
C MET A 30 -7.54 8.36 -0.39
N VAL A 31 -7.61 7.24 0.32
CA VAL A 31 -8.53 7.10 1.45
C VAL A 31 -8.09 8.14 2.49
N LYS A 32 -8.91 9.16 2.76
CA LYS A 32 -8.74 9.97 3.96
C LYS A 32 -8.64 9.03 5.15
N ALA A 33 -7.50 9.01 5.85
CA ALA A 33 -7.45 8.54 7.22
C ALA A 33 -8.50 9.37 7.98
N ALA A 34 -9.40 8.67 8.68
CA ALA A 34 -10.54 9.29 9.34
C ALA A 34 -10.10 10.53 10.14
N ASP A 35 -10.77 11.65 9.87
CA ASP A 35 -10.69 12.85 10.68
C ASP A 35 -11.19 12.50 12.10
N SER A 36 -10.26 12.19 12.99
CA SER A 36 -10.50 12.27 14.43
C SER A 36 -9.26 12.82 15.12
N CYS A 37 -9.43 14.02 15.69
CA CYS A 37 -8.50 14.82 16.50
C CYS A 37 -7.75 15.96 15.78
N SER A 38 -8.49 16.98 15.34
CA SER A 38 -7.96 18.34 15.18
C SER A 38 -8.01 19.09 16.52
N ASN A 39 -6.84 19.27 17.15
CA ASN A 39 -6.35 20.52 17.76
C ASN A 39 -5.30 20.18 18.83
N THR A 40 -4.03 20.22 18.46
CA THR A 40 -2.95 20.44 19.42
C THR A 40 -2.09 21.60 18.93
N THR A 41 -2.27 22.74 19.57
CA THR A 41 -1.31 23.84 19.55
C THR A 41 -0.06 23.39 20.31
N ALA A 42 1.10 23.59 19.69
CA ALA A 42 2.39 23.26 20.27
C ALA A 42 2.61 24.05 21.58
N VAL A 43 2.83 23.33 22.69
CA VAL A 43 3.39 23.89 23.92
C VAL A 43 4.57 23.02 24.34
N GLY A 44 5.70 23.67 24.61
CA GLY A 44 7.00 23.05 24.92
C GLY A 44 7.03 22.21 26.21
N PRO A 45 8.21 21.64 26.54
CA PRO A 45 8.30 20.50 27.44
C PRO A 45 8.12 20.92 28.90
N GLY A 46 7.18 20.28 29.58
CA GLY A 46 7.06 20.32 31.04
C GLY A 46 5.71 20.83 31.53
N LYS A 47 4.73 19.92 31.62
CA LYS A 47 3.73 19.81 32.70
C LYS A 47 2.73 18.70 32.35
N HIS A 48 2.54 17.75 33.28
CA HIS A 48 1.53 16.70 33.21
C HIS A 48 0.12 17.31 33.14
N ALA A 49 -0.70 16.81 32.21
CA ALA A 49 -2.15 17.02 32.23
C ALA A 49 -2.84 15.66 32.28
N ILE A 50 -3.59 15.43 33.35
CA ILE A 50 -4.53 14.34 33.54
C ILE A 50 -5.75 14.67 32.67
N VAL A 51 -6.17 13.75 31.80
CA VAL A 51 -7.41 13.88 31.01
C VAL A 51 -8.34 12.73 31.43
N ASN A 52 -9.53 13.09 31.91
CA ASN A 52 -10.61 12.16 32.18
C ASN A 52 -11.38 11.90 30.88
N ASP A 53 -11.41 10.65 30.42
CA ASP A 53 -12.25 10.19 29.31
C ASP A 53 -13.51 9.52 29.85
N THR A 54 -14.68 10.08 29.52
CA THR A 54 -15.97 9.37 29.59
C THR A 54 -16.72 9.65 28.29
N CYS A 55 -16.78 8.66 27.39
CA CYS A 55 -17.76 8.58 26.31
C CYS A 55 -18.34 7.16 26.31
N ASP A 56 -19.61 7.07 26.70
CA ASP A 56 -20.37 5.85 26.95
C ASP A 56 -20.64 5.01 25.70
N ASN A 57 -20.63 3.69 25.94
CA ASN A 57 -21.17 2.63 25.10
C ASN A 57 -22.69 2.79 24.92
N GLN A 58 -23.19 2.74 23.68
CA GLN A 58 -24.43 2.01 23.31
C GLN A 58 -24.65 2.06 21.79
N MET A 59 -24.36 0.96 21.08
CA MET A 59 -24.96 0.70 19.76
C MET A 59 -25.59 -0.70 19.73
N ASN A 60 -26.89 -0.70 19.44
CA ASN A 60 -27.82 -1.81 19.60
C ASN A 60 -27.96 -2.63 18.28
N ASN A 61 -28.23 -3.92 18.43
CA ASN A 61 -27.85 -5.00 17.51
C ASN A 61 -28.83 -5.31 16.35
N ASN A 62 -29.52 -4.32 15.76
CA ASN A 62 -30.70 -4.58 14.90
C ASN A 62 -30.63 -4.13 13.42
N ASN A 63 -29.52 -3.61 12.90
CA ASN A 63 -29.48 -3.06 11.53
C ASN A 63 -29.09 -4.03 10.41
N TYR A 64 -28.75 -5.28 10.72
CA TYR A 64 -28.21 -6.21 9.71
C TYR A 64 -29.24 -6.92 8.82
N LYS A 65 -30.55 -6.71 9.03
CA LYS A 65 -31.62 -7.38 8.25
C LYS A 65 -32.49 -6.45 7.40
N LYS A 66 -32.34 -5.12 7.49
CA LYS A 66 -33.23 -4.16 6.78
C LYS A 66 -32.73 -3.74 5.39
N ALA A 67 -31.52 -4.14 5.00
CA ALA A 67 -30.89 -3.71 3.75
C ALA A 67 -31.28 -4.52 2.49
N ARG A 68 -32.07 -5.61 2.62
CA ARG A 68 -32.39 -6.49 1.47
C ARG A 68 -33.81 -6.37 0.90
N THR A 69 -34.74 -5.60 1.49
CA THR A 69 -36.17 -5.71 1.10
C THR A 69 -36.90 -4.43 0.71
N ASN A 70 -36.29 -3.25 0.72
CA ASN A 70 -36.97 -2.03 0.27
C ASN A 70 -36.24 -1.42 -0.93
N GLY A 71 -36.74 -1.70 -2.12
CA GLY A 71 -36.65 -0.75 -3.21
C GLY A 71 -37.45 0.51 -2.86
N ILE A 72 -37.00 1.64 -3.42
CA ILE A 72 -37.60 2.99 -3.41
C ILE A 72 -37.01 3.98 -2.40
N SER A 73 -36.14 4.82 -2.96
CA SER A 73 -35.95 6.27 -2.82
C SER A 73 -35.77 6.90 -1.43
N ASN A 74 -34.71 7.72 -1.40
CA ASN A 74 -34.45 8.86 -0.52
C ASN A 74 -33.85 8.54 0.85
N GLY A 75 -32.51 8.44 0.86
CA GLY A 75 -31.65 8.60 2.03
C GLY A 75 -30.39 9.37 1.62
N HIS A 76 -30.46 10.70 1.74
CA HIS A 76 -29.34 11.66 1.70
C HIS A 76 -28.30 11.49 0.58
N THR A 77 -28.70 11.97 -0.60
CA THR A 77 -27.84 12.55 -1.62
C THR A 77 -26.78 13.48 -1.01
N MET A 78 -25.53 13.04 -0.99
CA MET A 78 -24.38 13.91 -1.26
C MET A 78 -24.14 13.87 -2.77
N LEU A 79 -25.08 14.48 -3.49
CA LEU A 79 -24.83 15.04 -4.82
C LEU A 79 -23.82 16.17 -4.64
N HIS A 80 -22.53 15.84 -4.67
CA HIS A 80 -21.54 16.80 -5.15
C HIS A 80 -21.37 16.58 -6.65
N LYS A 81 -22.07 17.43 -7.41
CA LYS A 81 -21.59 17.91 -8.71
C LYS A 81 -20.10 18.23 -8.61
N ARG A 82 -19.35 17.89 -9.68
CA ARG A 82 -18.08 18.52 -10.13
C ARG A 82 -16.87 18.28 -9.20
N ASN A 83 -15.75 17.71 -9.63
CA ASN A 83 -15.15 17.59 -10.95
C ASN A 83 -14.49 16.20 -11.05
N GLY A 84 -14.92 15.35 -11.98
CA GLY A 84 -13.91 14.56 -12.67
C GLY A 84 -12.98 15.58 -13.29
N PHE A 85 -11.71 15.61 -12.87
CA PHE A 85 -10.72 16.44 -13.53
C PHE A 85 -10.52 15.81 -14.92
N SER A 86 -11.41 16.18 -15.83
CA SER A 86 -11.20 16.06 -17.26
C SER A 86 -9.90 16.81 -17.54
N LEU A 87 -9.03 16.21 -18.32
CA LEU A 87 -7.82 16.87 -18.77
C LEU A 87 -8.19 18.28 -19.25
N THR A 88 -7.42 19.29 -18.85
CA THR A 88 -7.56 20.63 -19.42
C THR A 88 -7.46 20.52 -20.94
N PRO A 89 -8.16 21.37 -21.72
CA PRO A 89 -8.22 21.23 -23.17
C PRO A 89 -6.84 21.05 -23.83
N THR A 90 -5.81 21.75 -23.34
CA THR A 90 -4.42 21.61 -23.81
C THR A 90 -3.79 20.25 -23.47
N GLN A 91 -4.01 19.70 -22.27
CA GLN A 91 -3.52 18.37 -21.88
C GLN A 91 -4.13 17.26 -22.75
N GLN A 92 -5.43 17.38 -23.06
CA GLN A 92 -6.13 16.41 -23.90
C GLN A 92 -5.68 16.52 -25.37
N ILE A 93 -5.30 17.71 -25.84
CA ILE A 93 -4.84 17.93 -27.22
C ILE A 93 -3.55 17.14 -27.53
N ASP A 94 -2.53 17.22 -26.69
CA ASP A 94 -1.25 16.55 -26.94
C ASP A 94 -1.39 15.02 -26.87
N TYR A 95 -2.10 14.53 -25.86
CA TYR A 95 -2.41 13.11 -25.71
C TYR A 95 -3.23 12.60 -26.90
N ASN A 96 -4.37 13.24 -27.21
CA ASN A 96 -5.26 12.80 -28.29
C ASN A 96 -4.58 12.87 -29.66
N ARG A 97 -3.75 13.89 -29.89
CA ARG A 97 -2.97 14.01 -31.12
C ARG A 97 -2.03 12.83 -31.29
N TYR A 98 -1.25 12.50 -30.26
CA TYR A 98 -0.34 11.35 -30.32
C TYR A 98 -1.10 10.03 -30.48
N MET A 99 -2.17 9.82 -29.71
CA MET A 99 -3.01 8.62 -29.81
C MET A 99 -3.71 8.47 -31.17
N LYS A 100 -4.02 9.58 -31.86
CA LYS A 100 -4.60 9.53 -33.21
C LYS A 100 -3.59 9.00 -34.23
N GLU A 101 -2.32 9.37 -34.09
CA GLU A 101 -1.22 8.90 -34.95
C GLU A 101 -0.73 7.50 -34.54
N HIS A 102 -0.83 7.18 -33.26
CA HIS A 102 -0.36 5.94 -32.64
C HIS A 102 -1.47 5.30 -31.77
N PRO A 103 -2.48 4.67 -32.37
CA PRO A 103 -3.67 4.21 -31.66
C PRO A 103 -3.41 3.11 -30.61
N ASN A 104 -2.29 2.39 -30.73
CA ASN A 104 -1.90 1.34 -29.79
C ASN A 104 -0.86 1.81 -28.77
N ALA A 105 -0.54 3.11 -28.73
CA ALA A 105 0.44 3.62 -27.79
C ALA A 105 -0.07 3.57 -26.36
N LYS A 106 0.84 3.26 -25.44
CA LYS A 106 0.62 3.29 -23.99
C LYS A 106 1.45 4.44 -23.42
N LEU A 107 0.79 5.50 -22.95
CA LEU A 107 1.46 6.73 -22.47
C LEU A 107 1.38 6.85 -20.96
N ILE A 108 2.44 7.36 -20.32
CA ILE A 108 2.44 7.77 -18.90
C ILE A 108 2.92 9.21 -18.76
N GLY A 109 2.36 9.95 -17.81
CA GLY A 109 2.73 11.34 -17.53
C GLY A 109 3.79 11.41 -16.43
N ILE A 110 4.89 12.13 -16.66
CA ILE A 110 5.91 12.40 -15.64
C ILE A 110 6.38 13.85 -15.79
N ASP A 111 6.31 14.62 -14.69
CA ASP A 111 6.75 16.02 -14.61
C ASP A 111 6.24 16.87 -15.78
N GLY A 112 4.94 16.75 -16.09
CA GLY A 112 4.30 17.53 -17.15
C GLY A 112 4.60 17.07 -18.59
N ASN A 113 5.24 15.91 -18.76
CA ASN A 113 5.54 15.34 -20.07
C ASN A 113 4.93 13.95 -20.25
N TRP A 114 4.40 13.66 -21.44
CA TRP A 114 3.96 12.33 -21.83
C TRP A 114 5.13 11.51 -22.37
N TYR A 115 5.24 10.26 -21.94
CA TYR A 115 6.22 9.30 -22.42
C TYR A 115 5.52 8.05 -22.95
N ASP A 116 5.90 7.62 -24.16
CA ASP A 116 5.44 6.35 -24.73
C ASP A 116 6.27 5.19 -24.17
N ILE A 117 5.59 4.29 -23.47
CA ILE A 117 6.18 3.13 -22.82
C ILE A 117 5.82 1.80 -23.51
N THR A 118 5.13 1.83 -24.65
CA THR A 118 4.59 0.64 -25.34
C THR A 118 5.64 -0.45 -25.52
N ASN A 119 6.81 -0.09 -26.05
CA ASN A 119 7.91 -1.02 -26.28
C ASN A 119 8.80 -1.25 -25.05
N PHE A 120 8.59 -0.50 -23.97
CA PHE A 120 9.40 -0.57 -22.76
C PHE A 120 8.79 -1.49 -21.70
N ILE A 121 7.47 -1.68 -21.68
CA ILE A 121 6.75 -2.51 -20.70
C ILE A 121 7.43 -3.89 -20.46
N PRO A 122 7.76 -4.68 -21.50
CA PRO A 122 8.37 -6.01 -21.29
C PRO A 122 9.77 -5.98 -20.66
N TYR A 123 10.41 -4.82 -20.66
CA TYR A 123 11.76 -4.60 -20.15
C TYR A 123 11.78 -3.78 -18.86
N HIS A 124 10.62 -3.33 -18.38
CA HIS A 124 10.53 -2.53 -17.18
C HIS A 124 10.92 -3.37 -15.96
N PRO A 125 11.94 -2.96 -15.16
CA PRO A 125 12.40 -3.76 -14.02
C PRO A 125 11.36 -3.95 -12.91
N GLY A 126 10.34 -3.08 -12.83
CA GLY A 126 9.20 -3.22 -11.93
C GLY A 126 8.07 -4.11 -12.47
N GLY A 127 8.26 -4.72 -13.65
CA GLY A 127 7.27 -5.56 -14.31
C GLY A 127 6.04 -4.78 -14.79
N ASP A 128 4.93 -5.51 -14.93
CA ASP A 128 3.68 -5.03 -15.52
C ASP A 128 2.95 -3.99 -14.65
N LEU A 129 3.43 -3.73 -13.43
CA LEU A 129 2.92 -2.68 -12.54
C LEU A 129 2.82 -1.31 -13.22
N ILE A 130 3.73 -1.02 -14.15
CA ILE A 130 3.74 0.23 -14.92
C ILE A 130 2.45 0.41 -15.75
N GLU A 131 1.74 -0.66 -16.10
CA GLU A 131 0.51 -0.59 -16.89
C GLU A 131 -0.65 0.06 -16.13
N HIS A 132 -0.67 -0.02 -14.80
CA HIS A 132 -1.70 0.65 -13.97
C HIS A 132 -1.65 2.17 -14.06
N PHE A 133 -0.58 2.72 -14.64
CA PHE A 133 -0.31 4.13 -14.76
C PHE A 133 -0.56 4.69 -16.17
N ILE A 134 -1.00 3.85 -17.11
CA ILE A 134 -1.32 4.28 -18.48
C ILE A 134 -2.40 5.36 -18.46
N GLY A 135 -2.14 6.47 -19.16
CA GLY A 135 -3.01 7.64 -19.25
C GLY A 135 -3.04 8.51 -17.99
N LYS A 136 -2.20 8.25 -16.99
CA LYS A 136 -2.18 8.96 -15.70
C LYS A 136 -0.91 9.79 -15.49
N ASP A 137 -1.04 10.84 -14.69
CA ASP A 137 0.12 11.51 -14.08
C ASP A 137 0.71 10.58 -13.02
N SER A 138 1.91 10.10 -13.31
CA SER A 138 2.66 9.13 -12.51
C SER A 138 3.86 9.79 -11.81
N THR A 139 3.93 11.12 -11.79
CA THR A 139 5.06 11.85 -11.20
C THR A 139 5.34 11.44 -9.76
N PRO A 140 4.34 11.33 -8.85
CA PRO A 140 4.62 10.98 -7.45
C PRO A 140 5.21 9.57 -7.31
N VAL A 141 4.62 8.58 -7.99
CA VAL A 141 5.11 7.20 -7.95
C VAL A 141 6.47 7.07 -8.64
N PHE A 142 6.69 7.79 -9.75
CA PHE A 142 7.95 7.77 -10.46
C PHE A 142 9.08 8.27 -9.55
N LYS A 143 8.89 9.42 -8.90
CA LYS A 143 9.87 10.01 -7.95
C LYS A 143 10.09 9.16 -6.70
N ALA A 144 9.10 8.37 -6.28
CA ALA A 144 9.25 7.47 -5.13
C ALA A 144 10.16 6.26 -5.43
N PHE A 145 10.17 5.77 -6.67
CA PHE A 145 10.86 4.53 -7.05
C PHE A 145 12.08 4.72 -7.96
N HIS A 146 12.25 5.89 -8.58
CA HIS A 146 13.26 6.12 -9.60
C HIS A 146 14.09 7.38 -9.31
N GLY A 147 15.37 7.33 -9.69
CA GLY A 147 16.21 8.52 -9.82
C GLY A 147 15.88 9.30 -11.10
N GLU A 148 16.28 10.58 -11.13
CA GLU A 148 16.06 11.46 -12.30
C GLU A 148 16.81 10.99 -13.55
N ASP A 149 17.88 10.20 -13.39
CA ASP A 149 18.70 9.67 -14.46
C ASP A 149 18.00 8.61 -15.32
N VAL A 150 16.94 7.99 -14.79
CA VAL A 150 16.17 6.94 -15.49
C VAL A 150 15.55 7.46 -16.80
N LEU A 151 15.19 8.75 -16.86
CA LEU A 151 14.62 9.37 -18.06
C LEU A 151 15.65 10.00 -18.99
N LYS A 152 16.95 10.00 -18.67
CA LYS A 152 18.00 10.73 -19.41
C LYS A 152 18.02 10.46 -20.92
N HIS A 153 17.62 9.26 -21.33
CA HIS A 153 17.60 8.83 -22.74
C HIS A 153 16.19 8.67 -23.32
N ARG A 154 15.15 9.12 -22.61
CA ARG A 154 13.75 9.08 -23.06
C ARG A 154 13.32 10.47 -23.50
N LYS A 155 12.80 10.57 -24.72
CA LYS A 155 12.23 11.81 -25.24
C LYS A 155 10.73 11.83 -24.97
N PRO A 156 10.16 12.95 -24.50
CA PRO A 156 8.73 13.06 -24.35
C PRO A 156 8.06 13.15 -25.71
N VAL A 157 6.82 12.67 -25.78
CA VAL A 157 5.97 12.65 -26.99
C VAL A 157 4.92 13.77 -27.01
N GLY A 158 4.78 14.47 -25.89
CA GLY A 158 3.85 15.59 -25.72
C GLY A 158 3.96 16.16 -24.32
N GLN A 159 3.25 17.26 -24.05
CA GLN A 159 3.24 17.92 -22.75
C GLN A 159 1.83 17.94 -22.16
N TYR A 160 1.76 18.06 -20.84
CA TYR A 160 0.52 18.22 -20.09
C TYR A 160 0.78 19.13 -18.89
N ILE A 161 -0.22 19.91 -18.50
CA ILE A 161 -0.16 20.71 -17.28
C ILE A 161 -0.32 19.77 -16.09
N GLN A 162 0.58 19.81 -15.12
CA GLN A 162 0.41 19.02 -13.91
C GLN A 162 -0.78 19.59 -13.09
N CYS A 163 -1.80 18.77 -12.84
CA CYS A 163 -2.95 19.18 -12.03
C CYS A 163 -2.59 19.17 -10.55
N SER A 164 -1.90 20.21 -10.08
CA SER A 164 -1.65 20.41 -8.64
C SER A 164 -2.84 21.12 -7.99
N SER A 165 -3.91 20.39 -7.70
CA SER A 165 -5.02 20.92 -6.88
C SER A 165 -5.50 19.97 -5.80
N ASP A 166 -4.82 18.84 -5.57
CA ASP A 166 -5.13 17.94 -4.47
C ASP A 166 -4.36 18.39 -3.21
N PRO A 167 -5.06 18.85 -2.15
CA PRO A 167 -4.41 19.22 -0.90
C PRO A 167 -3.59 18.08 -0.27
N ALA A 168 -3.98 16.82 -0.50
CA ALA A 168 -3.23 15.67 0.00
C ALA A 168 -1.89 15.50 -0.72
N ALA A 169 -1.88 15.66 -2.05
CA ALA A 169 -0.65 15.64 -2.84
C ALA A 169 0.30 16.79 -2.45
N GLU A 170 -0.24 17.99 -2.21
CA GLU A 170 0.55 19.14 -1.74
C GLU A 170 1.11 18.89 -0.33
N ALA A 171 0.29 18.40 0.61
CA ALA A 171 0.73 18.05 1.96
C ALA A 171 1.83 16.97 1.94
N PHE A 172 1.69 15.94 1.09
CA PHE A 172 2.70 14.91 0.91
C PHE A 172 4.00 15.47 0.34
N ALA A 173 3.94 16.33 -0.68
CA ALA A 173 5.12 16.98 -1.25
C ALA A 173 5.86 17.83 -0.22
N ASN A 174 5.12 18.60 0.59
CA ASN A 174 5.67 19.40 1.68
C ASN A 174 6.33 18.52 2.76
N LEU A 175 5.71 17.40 3.12
CA LEU A 175 6.28 16.43 4.06
C LEU A 175 7.56 15.79 3.52
N HIS A 176 7.57 15.44 2.24
CA HIS A 176 8.75 14.88 1.58
C HIS A 176 9.91 15.89 1.58
N LEU A 177 9.66 17.15 1.20
CA LEU A 177 10.66 18.22 1.27
C LEU A 177 11.15 18.44 2.71
N PHE A 178 10.27 18.38 3.70
CA PHE A 178 10.65 18.44 5.11
C PHE A 178 11.64 17.30 5.46
N PHE A 179 11.42 16.06 5.01
CA PHE A 179 12.32 14.94 5.27
C PHE A 179 13.66 15.07 4.55
N ILE A 180 13.66 15.57 3.30
CA ILE A 180 14.89 15.85 2.55
C ILE A 180 15.72 16.92 3.28
N ASN A 181 15.10 18.05 3.63
CA ASN A 181 15.76 19.20 4.24
C ASN A 181 16.34 18.88 5.62
N ASN A 182 15.68 17.99 6.38
CA ASN A 182 16.18 17.52 7.67
C ASN A 182 17.13 16.32 7.57
N GLY A 183 17.39 15.82 6.36
CA GLY A 183 18.29 14.70 6.12
C GLY A 183 17.79 13.36 6.68
N PHE A 184 16.49 13.19 6.87
CA PHE A 184 15.89 11.97 7.43
C PHE A 184 16.00 10.75 6.52
N PHE A 185 16.29 10.94 5.24
CA PHE A 185 16.63 9.86 4.31
C PHE A 185 18.08 9.37 4.43
N LYS A 186 18.93 10.03 5.23
CA LYS A 186 20.32 9.59 5.44
C LYS A 186 20.36 8.47 6.47
N THR A 187 20.73 7.27 6.04
CA THR A 187 20.86 6.12 6.93
C THR A 187 21.96 6.33 7.98
N SER A 188 21.61 6.09 9.26
CA SER A 188 22.57 6.06 10.36
C SER A 188 23.00 4.63 10.67
N LEU A 189 24.21 4.25 10.25
CA LEU A 189 24.76 2.91 10.54
C LEU A 189 24.88 2.64 12.05
N SER A 190 25.21 3.67 12.84
CA SER A 190 25.27 3.55 14.31
C SER A 190 23.91 3.20 14.94
N TRP A 191 22.82 3.70 14.37
CA TRP A 191 21.47 3.35 14.81
C TRP A 191 21.15 1.89 14.50
N TYR A 192 21.48 1.44 13.29
CA TYR A 192 21.33 0.03 12.90
C TYR A 192 22.15 -0.90 13.80
N LEU A 193 23.42 -0.58 14.06
CA LEU A 193 24.26 -1.35 14.97
C LEU A 193 23.64 -1.47 16.37
N LYS A 194 23.12 -0.37 16.94
CA LYS A 194 22.42 -0.40 18.23
C LYS A 194 21.18 -1.29 18.19
N LYS A 195 20.37 -1.20 17.12
CA LYS A 195 19.18 -2.04 16.95
C LYS A 195 19.52 -3.52 16.79
N VAL A 196 20.60 -3.83 16.06
CA VAL A 196 21.08 -5.21 15.92
C VAL A 196 21.56 -5.73 17.27
N MET A 197 22.30 -4.93 18.04
CA MET A 197 22.71 -5.31 19.40
C MET A 197 21.51 -5.61 20.30
N VAL A 198 20.47 -4.74 20.30
CA VAL A 198 19.24 -4.99 21.05
C VAL A 198 18.60 -6.31 20.63
N THR A 199 18.54 -6.58 19.32
CA THR A 199 17.94 -7.80 18.76
C THR A 199 18.73 -9.05 19.17
N VAL A 200 20.06 -9.01 19.09
CA VAL A 200 20.94 -10.11 19.54
C VAL A 200 20.80 -10.34 21.05
N LEU A 201 20.71 -9.27 21.85
CA LEU A 201 20.52 -9.38 23.30
C LEU A 201 19.15 -9.98 23.66
N LEU A 202 18.08 -9.66 22.93
CA LEU A 202 16.76 -10.27 23.12
C LEU A 202 16.78 -11.77 22.83
N PHE A 203 17.48 -12.18 21.77
CA PHE A 203 17.65 -13.60 21.46
C PHE A 203 18.50 -14.32 22.52
N GLY A 204 19.63 -13.72 22.91
CA GLY A 204 20.50 -14.27 23.95
C GLY A 204 19.80 -14.37 25.31
N LEU A 205 18.97 -13.39 25.67
CA LEU A 205 18.16 -13.42 26.88
C LEU A 205 17.11 -14.54 26.82
N THR A 206 16.43 -14.71 25.68
CA THR A 206 15.51 -15.84 25.48
C THR A 206 16.23 -17.16 25.68
N TRP A 207 17.39 -17.34 25.03
CA TRP A 207 18.19 -18.55 25.16
C TRP A 207 18.54 -18.84 26.62
N TYR A 208 19.07 -17.84 27.34
CA TYR A 208 19.41 -17.95 28.75
C TYR A 208 18.20 -18.31 29.63
N LEU A 209 17.07 -17.64 29.46
CA LEU A 209 15.85 -17.89 30.24
C LEU A 209 15.30 -19.30 30.01
N VAL A 210 15.45 -19.86 28.81
CA VAL A 210 14.99 -21.22 28.48
C VAL A 210 15.97 -22.29 28.97
N THR A 211 17.29 -22.10 28.79
CA THR A 211 18.28 -23.16 29.06
C THR A 211 18.79 -23.18 30.50
N CYS A 212 18.84 -22.03 31.18
CA CYS A 212 19.45 -21.92 32.51
C CYS A 212 18.42 -21.93 33.66
N HIS A 213 17.13 -21.88 33.33
CA HIS A 213 16.03 -21.87 34.31
C HIS A 213 15.01 -22.96 33.99
N THR A 214 14.41 -23.54 35.02
CA THR A 214 13.39 -24.60 34.91
C THR A 214 12.00 -24.11 35.35
N GLN A 215 11.92 -22.91 35.91
CA GLN A 215 10.70 -22.34 36.47
C GLN A 215 9.79 -21.82 35.35
N TRP A 216 8.52 -22.21 35.39
CA TRP A 216 7.55 -21.88 34.34
C TRP A 216 7.42 -20.38 34.06
N TYR A 217 7.56 -19.52 35.07
CA TYR A 217 7.46 -18.07 34.91
C TYR A 217 8.68 -17.47 34.19
N MET A 218 9.85 -18.11 34.25
CA MET A 218 11.02 -17.70 33.47
C MET A 218 10.81 -18.03 31.99
N HIS A 219 10.21 -19.18 31.68
CA HIS A 219 9.83 -19.54 30.32
C HIS A 219 8.70 -18.66 29.79
N PHE A 220 7.77 -18.25 30.65
CA PHE A 220 6.76 -17.25 30.31
C PHE A 220 7.40 -15.88 30.00
N LEU A 221 8.42 -15.45 30.75
CA LEU A 221 9.17 -14.24 30.40
C LEU A 221 9.91 -14.41 29.06
N ALA A 222 10.46 -15.60 28.80
CA ALA A 222 11.15 -15.90 27.54
C ALA A 222 10.23 -15.77 26.31
N SER A 223 8.92 -16.03 26.44
CA SER A 223 7.99 -15.85 25.32
C SER A 223 7.85 -14.38 24.90
N PHE A 224 7.95 -13.43 25.84
CA PHE A 224 7.94 -12.00 25.50
C PHE A 224 9.24 -11.57 24.84
N THR A 225 10.38 -12.08 25.31
CA THR A 225 11.68 -11.70 24.76
C THR A 225 11.87 -12.24 23.35
N ILE A 226 11.42 -13.46 23.06
CA ILE A 226 11.45 -14.00 21.69
C ILE A 226 10.45 -13.30 20.77
N ALA A 227 9.25 -12.96 21.26
CA ALA A 227 8.29 -12.18 20.48
C ALA A 227 8.86 -10.81 20.09
N ALA A 228 9.53 -10.12 21.04
CA ALA A 228 10.22 -8.87 20.76
C ALA A 228 11.39 -9.06 19.76
N PHE A 229 12.14 -10.15 19.84
CA PHE A 229 13.18 -10.48 18.86
C PHE A 229 12.62 -10.63 17.45
N TRP A 230 11.55 -11.42 17.27
CA TRP A 230 10.91 -11.60 15.97
C TRP A 230 10.35 -10.30 15.42
N GLN A 231 9.72 -9.48 16.26
CA GLN A 231 9.25 -8.16 15.87
C GLN A 231 10.41 -7.28 15.34
N GLN A 232 11.56 -7.25 16.03
CA GLN A 232 12.72 -6.49 15.53
C GLN A 232 13.24 -7.06 14.20
N CYS A 233 13.25 -8.39 14.03
CA CYS A 233 13.62 -9.03 12.77
C CYS A 233 12.68 -8.64 11.62
N GLY A 234 11.38 -8.48 11.88
CA GLY A 234 10.41 -7.97 10.91
C GLY A 234 10.71 -6.56 10.43
N PHE A 235 11.07 -5.65 11.35
CA PHE A 235 11.50 -4.29 10.96
C PHE A 235 12.78 -4.30 10.14
N PHE A 236 13.76 -5.14 10.50
CA PHE A 236 14.96 -5.28 9.68
C PHE A 236 14.67 -5.86 8.30
N MET A 237 13.83 -6.89 8.22
CA MET A 237 13.38 -7.43 6.93
C MET A 237 12.78 -6.32 6.08
N HIS A 238 11.85 -5.54 6.64
CA HIS A 238 11.20 -4.42 5.95
C HIS A 238 12.23 -3.42 5.41
N ASP A 239 13.11 -2.90 6.27
CA ASP A 239 14.05 -1.85 5.90
C ASP A 239 15.06 -2.33 4.85
N PHE A 240 15.60 -3.54 5.02
CA PHE A 240 16.56 -4.11 4.07
C PHE A 240 15.91 -4.53 2.75
N MET A 241 14.67 -5.01 2.76
CA MET A 241 13.95 -5.29 1.51
C MET A 241 13.56 -4.02 0.75
N HIS A 242 13.55 -2.87 1.43
CA HIS A 242 13.47 -1.53 0.83
C HIS A 242 14.82 -0.89 0.51
N ASN A 243 15.93 -1.62 0.65
CA ASN A 243 17.29 -1.13 0.37
C ASN A 243 17.68 0.11 1.20
N GLN A 244 17.14 0.24 2.42
CA GLN A 244 17.39 1.40 3.31
C GLN A 244 18.66 1.27 4.14
N GLY A 245 19.22 0.06 4.26
CA GLY A 245 20.37 -0.23 5.10
C GLY A 245 21.68 0.28 4.52
N PHE A 246 22.26 -0.49 3.60
CA PHE A 246 23.55 -0.19 3.00
C PHE A 246 23.44 0.50 1.64
N HIS A 247 22.21 0.67 1.12
CA HIS A 247 21.94 1.17 -0.22
C HIS A 247 22.57 0.31 -1.32
N ASN A 248 22.90 -0.95 -1.00
CA ASN A 248 23.45 -1.93 -1.91
C ASN A 248 22.48 -3.10 -2.00
N ARG A 249 21.78 -3.19 -3.14
CA ARG A 249 20.71 -4.17 -3.35
C ARG A 249 21.12 -5.60 -3.03
N LYS A 250 22.37 -5.99 -3.28
CA LYS A 250 22.82 -7.37 -2.97
C LYS A 250 22.95 -7.59 -1.46
N ILE A 251 23.61 -6.67 -0.76
CA ILE A 251 23.84 -6.76 0.69
C ILE A 251 22.50 -6.70 1.42
N ASP A 252 21.69 -5.69 1.10
CA ASP A 252 20.41 -5.47 1.76
C ASP A 252 19.45 -6.64 1.50
N ARG A 253 19.40 -7.19 0.27
CA ARG A 253 18.59 -8.40 0.02
C ARG A 253 19.03 -9.60 0.85
N TRP A 254 20.33 -9.86 0.98
CA TRP A 254 20.82 -10.97 1.80
C TRP A 254 20.46 -10.78 3.28
N LEU A 255 20.62 -9.57 3.81
CA LEU A 255 20.24 -9.25 5.18
C LEU A 255 18.73 -9.34 5.40
N GLY A 256 17.93 -8.83 4.46
CA GLY A 256 16.47 -8.95 4.52
C GLY A 256 16.00 -10.40 4.47
N LEU A 257 16.65 -11.27 3.68
CA LEU A 257 16.36 -12.71 3.66
C LEU A 257 16.77 -13.39 4.97
N PHE A 258 17.91 -12.99 5.55
CA PHE A 258 18.33 -13.51 6.85
C PHE A 258 17.32 -13.13 7.95
N PHE A 259 17.05 -11.85 8.15
CA PHE A 259 16.13 -11.39 9.19
C PHE A 259 14.67 -11.82 8.93
N GLY A 260 14.21 -11.79 7.69
CA GLY A 260 12.86 -12.20 7.32
C GLY A 260 12.68 -13.71 7.32
N THR A 261 13.42 -14.42 6.47
CA THR A 261 13.19 -15.84 6.20
C THR A 261 13.83 -16.75 7.23
N THR A 262 15.03 -16.43 7.71
CA THR A 262 15.69 -17.28 8.71
C THR A 262 15.21 -16.96 10.11
N CYS A 263 15.19 -15.68 10.50
CA CYS A 263 14.90 -15.31 11.89
C CYS A 263 13.39 -15.20 12.18
N LEU A 264 12.62 -14.55 11.31
CA LEU A 264 11.18 -14.34 11.50
C LEU A 264 10.32 -15.48 10.92
N GLY A 265 10.79 -16.16 9.87
CA GLY A 265 10.06 -17.23 9.18
C GLY A 265 9.19 -16.77 8.00
N VAL A 266 9.31 -15.51 7.57
CA VAL A 266 8.58 -14.95 6.43
C VAL A 266 9.44 -14.98 5.17
N ASN A 267 8.87 -15.34 4.02
CA ASN A 267 9.59 -15.23 2.75
C ASN A 267 9.79 -13.75 2.38
N GLY A 268 10.98 -13.21 2.66
CA GLY A 268 11.28 -11.79 2.44
C GLY A 268 11.27 -11.38 0.97
N HIS A 269 11.49 -12.32 0.04
CA HIS A 269 11.39 -12.05 -1.39
C HIS A 269 9.94 -11.87 -1.82
N TRP A 270 9.06 -12.79 -1.43
CA TRP A 270 7.63 -12.70 -1.70
C TRP A 270 7.03 -11.44 -1.07
N TRP A 271 7.35 -11.20 0.21
CA TRP A 271 6.90 -10.00 0.92
C TRP A 271 7.31 -8.72 0.18
N ARG A 272 8.57 -8.63 -0.27
CA ARG A 272 9.07 -7.46 -1.01
C ARG A 272 8.28 -7.22 -2.29
N ASP A 273 8.07 -8.26 -3.10
CA ASP A 273 7.44 -8.11 -4.41
C ASP A 273 5.97 -7.70 -4.27
N GLU A 274 5.23 -8.30 -3.33
CA GLU A 274 3.87 -7.88 -2.99
C GLU A 274 3.85 -6.44 -2.43
N HIS A 275 4.78 -6.12 -1.52
CA HIS A 275 4.79 -4.85 -0.82
C HIS A 275 5.24 -3.68 -1.71
N TYR A 276 6.02 -3.92 -2.76
CA TYR A 276 6.28 -2.91 -3.80
C TYR A 276 5.01 -2.53 -4.56
N VAL A 277 4.15 -3.52 -4.88
CA VAL A 277 2.85 -3.23 -5.50
C VAL A 277 1.96 -2.47 -4.51
N HIS A 278 1.95 -2.86 -3.23
CA HIS A 278 1.26 -2.12 -2.18
C HIS A 278 1.70 -0.65 -2.14
N HIS A 279 2.99 -0.33 -2.17
CA HIS A 279 3.45 1.07 -2.16
C HIS A 279 3.14 1.85 -3.43
N ALA A 280 3.07 1.18 -4.57
CA ALA A 280 2.75 1.84 -5.83
C ALA A 280 1.24 2.12 -5.97
N LEU A 281 0.39 1.23 -5.42
CA LEU A 281 -1.06 1.27 -5.54
C LEU A 281 -1.75 1.31 -4.18
N THR A 282 -1.12 1.95 -3.19
CA THR A 282 -1.56 1.94 -1.77
C THR A 282 -3.00 2.38 -1.65
N ASN A 283 -3.82 1.55 -1.02
CA ASN A 283 -5.24 1.81 -0.78
C ASN A 283 -6.03 2.24 -2.03
N THR A 284 -5.61 1.79 -3.22
CA THR A 284 -6.24 2.17 -4.49
C THR A 284 -7.42 1.26 -4.79
N VAL A 285 -8.60 1.87 -4.95
CA VAL A 285 -9.87 1.20 -5.24
C VAL A 285 -10.49 1.80 -6.49
N ASP A 286 -10.92 0.94 -7.41
CA ASP A 286 -11.82 1.26 -8.50
C ASP A 286 -13.08 0.39 -8.37
N TYR A 287 -14.23 1.00 -8.05
CA TYR A 287 -15.48 0.28 -7.86
C TYR A 287 -16.04 -0.35 -9.15
N GLY A 288 -15.60 0.12 -10.32
CA GLY A 288 -15.96 -0.47 -11.61
C GLY A 288 -15.08 -1.65 -12.01
N GLN A 289 -13.85 -1.72 -11.48
CA GLN A 289 -12.89 -2.77 -11.81
C GLN A 289 -12.63 -3.68 -10.61
N GLN A 290 -11.85 -3.19 -9.64
CA GLN A 290 -11.40 -3.91 -8.44
C GLN A 290 -10.59 -2.98 -7.52
N PHE A 291 -10.11 -3.52 -6.40
CA PHE A 291 -9.01 -2.94 -5.64
C PHE A 291 -7.66 -3.44 -6.19
N PHE A 292 -6.61 -2.64 -6.06
CA PHE A 292 -5.30 -2.95 -6.64
C PHE A 292 -4.20 -3.17 -5.61
N ASP A 293 -4.43 -2.75 -4.38
CA ASP A 293 -3.49 -2.97 -3.28
C ASP A 293 -3.61 -4.43 -2.79
N PRO A 294 -2.58 -5.28 -2.98
CA PRO A 294 -2.63 -6.68 -2.59
C PRO A 294 -2.74 -6.86 -1.07
N GLN A 295 -2.31 -5.86 -0.29
CA GLN A 295 -2.29 -5.92 1.17
C GLN A 295 -3.56 -5.33 1.81
N MET A 296 -4.51 -4.83 1.02
CA MET A 296 -5.71 -4.16 1.54
C MET A 296 -6.89 -5.11 1.82
N ARG A 297 -6.90 -6.33 1.24
CA ARG A 297 -8.02 -7.27 1.40
C ARG A 297 -7.56 -8.64 1.91
N GLU A 298 -8.31 -9.13 2.89
CA GLU A 298 -8.33 -10.54 3.28
C GLU A 298 -9.74 -11.11 3.13
N PRO A 299 -9.93 -12.41 2.90
CA PRO A 299 -11.27 -12.99 2.77
C PRO A 299 -12.12 -12.91 4.04
N ILE A 300 -11.51 -12.74 5.21
CA ILE A 300 -12.18 -12.93 6.52
C ILE A 300 -12.30 -11.66 7.36
N TRP A 301 -11.69 -10.56 6.92
CA TRP A 301 -11.86 -9.24 7.54
C TRP A 301 -11.69 -8.13 6.51
N ALA A 302 -12.27 -6.97 6.80
CA ALA A 302 -12.17 -5.78 5.98
C ALA A 302 -11.49 -4.65 6.76
N GLN A 303 -10.38 -4.15 6.22
CA GLN A 303 -9.62 -3.04 6.83
C GLN A 303 -10.35 -1.69 6.73
N ASN A 304 -11.24 -1.56 5.74
CA ASN A 304 -12.00 -0.34 5.49
C ASN A 304 -13.39 -0.67 4.90
N GLU A 305 -14.41 0.13 5.24
CA GLU A 305 -15.78 -0.03 4.74
C GLU A 305 -15.88 0.11 3.21
N LYS A 306 -14.95 0.85 2.59
CA LYS A 306 -14.85 0.95 1.12
C LYS A 306 -14.64 -0.40 0.44
N LEU A 307 -14.20 -1.42 1.17
CA LEU A 307 -14.01 -2.76 0.62
C LEU A 307 -15.28 -3.59 0.59
N PHE A 308 -16.33 -3.20 1.33
CA PHE A 308 -17.58 -3.97 1.44
C PHE A 308 -18.19 -4.39 0.09
N PRO A 309 -18.20 -3.55 -0.96
CA PRO A 309 -18.72 -3.96 -2.27
C PRO A 309 -17.99 -5.13 -2.92
N PHE A 310 -16.74 -5.43 -2.53
CA PHE A 310 -15.94 -6.51 -3.12
C PHE A 310 -16.08 -7.85 -2.41
N TYR A 311 -16.83 -7.91 -1.31
CA TYR A 311 -17.18 -9.16 -0.63
C TYR A 311 -18.55 -9.63 -1.14
N SER A 312 -18.59 -10.84 -1.68
CA SER A 312 -19.77 -11.32 -2.41
C SER A 312 -20.41 -12.55 -1.76
N SER A 313 -19.68 -13.27 -0.92
CA SER A 313 -20.18 -14.48 -0.28
C SER A 313 -20.79 -14.20 1.10
N ASN A 314 -21.79 -15.02 1.48
CA ASN A 314 -22.42 -14.93 2.80
C ASN A 314 -21.42 -15.22 3.95
N ILE A 315 -20.37 -16.01 3.67
CA ILE A 315 -19.33 -16.34 4.66
C ILE A 315 -18.45 -15.12 4.92
N GLU A 316 -17.95 -14.47 3.87
CA GLU A 316 -17.18 -13.22 3.99
C GLU A 316 -18.00 -12.17 4.75
N GLU A 317 -19.27 -11.99 4.38
CA GLU A 317 -20.16 -11.06 5.04
C GLU A 317 -20.26 -11.35 6.54
N LEU A 318 -20.54 -12.60 6.92
CA LEU A 318 -20.60 -13.04 8.32
C LEU A 318 -19.29 -12.76 9.06
N CYS A 319 -18.15 -13.14 8.48
CA CYS A 319 -16.83 -12.92 9.05
C CYS A 319 -16.57 -11.43 9.31
N ILE A 320 -16.91 -10.56 8.37
CA ILE A 320 -16.80 -9.11 8.53
C ILE A 320 -17.71 -8.59 9.66
N ARG A 321 -18.95 -9.09 9.80
CA ARG A 321 -19.85 -8.64 10.89
C ARG A 321 -19.25 -8.90 12.27
N ILE A 322 -18.58 -10.04 12.42
CA ILE A 322 -18.00 -10.49 13.70
C ILE A 322 -16.51 -10.20 13.82
N GLN A 323 -15.90 -9.47 12.87
CA GLN A 323 -14.45 -9.24 12.83
C GLN A 323 -13.90 -8.55 14.08
N HIS A 324 -14.71 -7.73 14.76
CA HIS A 324 -14.36 -7.09 16.03
C HIS A 324 -14.06 -8.10 17.16
N ILE A 325 -14.54 -9.35 17.02
CA ILE A 325 -14.26 -10.46 17.93
C ILE A 325 -13.19 -11.39 17.33
N THR A 326 -13.23 -11.63 16.02
CA THR A 326 -12.39 -12.66 15.37
C THR A 326 -11.04 -12.15 14.88
N PHE A 327 -10.83 -10.83 14.73
CA PHE A 327 -9.60 -10.26 14.16
C PHE A 327 -8.34 -10.72 14.92
N ILE A 328 -8.27 -10.48 16.23
CA ILE A 328 -7.10 -10.85 17.05
C ILE A 328 -6.86 -12.38 17.04
N PRO A 329 -7.86 -13.24 17.33
CA PRO A 329 -7.67 -14.68 17.25
C PRO A 329 -7.16 -15.17 15.90
N ILE A 330 -7.69 -14.64 14.79
CA ILE A 330 -7.25 -15.02 13.45
C ILE A 330 -5.81 -14.58 13.20
N CYS A 331 -5.44 -13.34 13.55
CA CYS A 331 -4.06 -12.87 13.40
C CYS A 331 -3.05 -13.74 14.16
N VAL A 332 -3.44 -14.30 15.31
CA VAL A 332 -2.59 -15.18 16.12
C VAL A 332 -2.49 -16.59 15.53
N ILE A 333 -3.58 -17.14 14.98
CA ILE A 333 -3.66 -18.55 14.56
C ILE A 333 -3.28 -18.75 13.09
N VAL A 334 -3.74 -17.85 12.22
CA VAL A 334 -3.68 -17.98 10.76
C VAL A 334 -2.52 -17.17 10.17
N GLY A 335 -1.86 -16.33 10.97
CA GLY A 335 -0.84 -15.35 10.58
C GLY A 335 -0.18 -15.63 9.22
N ARG A 336 -0.36 -14.70 8.27
CA ARG A 336 0.24 -14.75 6.94
C ARG A 336 1.77 -14.72 6.97
#